data_AF-T0ZF90-F1
#
_entry.id   AF-T0ZF90-F1
#
_cell.length_a   1.000
_cell.length_b   1.000
_cell.length_c   1.000
_cell.angle_alpha   90.00
_cell.angle_beta   90.00
_cell.angle_gamma   90.00
#
_symmetry.space_group_name_H-M   'P 1'
#
loop_
_entity.id
_entity.type
_entity.pdbx_description
1 polymer ?
#
loop_
_entity_poly.entity_id
_entity_poly.type
_entity_poly.pdbx_seq_one_letter_code
_entity_poly.pdbx_strand_id
1 'polypeptide(L)' 'MLRAGEVISKAELTERLYDQDFERDSNVIEVLVGRLRRKLDPQDRLKPIETLRGRGYRFSLAREPS' A
#
# COMPACT_ATOMS: atom_id res chain seq x y z
N MET A 1 -11.51 15.42 -0.59
CA MET A 1 -11.88 14.03 -0.24
C MET A 1 -11.06 13.09 -1.13
N LEU A 2 -9.86 12.68 -0.72
CA LEU A 2 -8.99 11.84 -1.56
C LEU A 2 -8.82 10.46 -0.91
N ARG A 3 -9.66 9.52 -1.36
CA ARG A 3 -9.45 8.06 -1.42
C ARG A 3 -8.91 7.34 -0.16
N ALA A 4 -9.12 7.85 1.04
CA ALA A 4 -8.86 7.08 2.26
C ALA A 4 -9.94 6.01 2.42
N GLY A 5 -9.59 4.74 2.18
CA GLY A 5 -10.49 3.59 2.32
C GLY A 5 -10.68 2.71 1.08
N GLU A 6 -10.19 3.12 -0.09
CA GLU A 6 -10.29 2.29 -1.29
C GLU A 6 -9.31 1.11 -1.28
N VAL A 7 -9.80 -0.04 -1.74
CA VAL A 7 -8.98 -1.24 -1.94
C VAL A 7 -8.33 -1.13 -3.31
N ILE A 8 -7.02 -0.96 -3.33
CA ILE A 8 -6.24 -0.96 -4.57
C ILE A 8 -5.73 -2.39 -4.79
N SER A 9 -6.07 -2.95 -5.94
CA SER A 9 -5.66 -4.31 -6.30
C SER A 9 -4.15 -4.37 -6.59
N LYS A 10 -3.57 -5.57 -6.50
CA LYS A 10 -2.18 -5.78 -6.96
C LYS A 10 -2.03 -5.36 -8.43
N ALA A 11 -2.99 -5.70 -9.28
CA ALA A 11 -2.98 -5.36 -10.70
C ALA A 11 -2.95 -3.84 -10.93
N GLU A 12 -3.76 -3.07 -10.20
CA GLU A 12 -3.77 -1.60 -10.33
C GLU A 12 -2.47 -0.96 -9.80
N LEU A 13 -1.91 -1.48 -8.71
CA LEU A 13 -0.59 -1.05 -8.22
C LEU A 13 0.51 -1.34 -9.25
N THR A 14 0.46 -2.53 -9.84
CA THR A 14 1.35 -2.96 -10.92
C THR A 14 1.21 -2.01 -12.11
N GLU A 15 0.01 -1.81 -12.65
CA GLU A 15 -0.25 -0.92 -13.78
C GLU A 15 0.29 0.52 -13.56
N ARG A 16 0.10 1.08 -12.36
CA ARG A 16 0.64 2.40 -12.01
C ARG A 16 2.17 2.42 -11.81
N LEU A 17 2.78 1.29 -11.48
CA LEU A 17 4.24 1.17 -11.40
C LEU A 17 4.89 1.05 -12.80
N TYR A 18 4.16 0.54 -13.79
CA TYR A 18 4.67 0.24 -15.13
C TYR A 18 4.91 1.49 -16.00
N ASP A 19 4.54 2.69 -15.54
CA ASP A 19 4.96 3.96 -16.17
C ASP A 19 6.47 4.23 -16.04
N GLN A 20 7.19 3.43 -15.23
CA GLN A 20 8.65 3.46 -15.15
C GLN A 20 9.17 2.03 -15.33
N ASP A 21 9.70 1.73 -16.53
CA ASP A 21 10.38 0.50 -16.96
C ASP A 21 11.20 -0.20 -15.86
N PHE A 22 10.54 -1.02 -15.05
CA PHE A 22 11.19 -1.91 -14.12
C PHE A 22 10.42 -3.23 -14.15
N GLU A 23 10.92 -4.17 -14.95
CA GLU A 23 10.68 -5.60 -14.74
C GLU A 23 11.00 -5.89 -13.29
N ARG A 24 9.96 -5.96 -12.47
CA ARG A 24 10.11 -6.16 -11.04
C ARG A 24 9.18 -7.27 -10.63
N ASP A 25 9.82 -8.34 -10.18
CA ASP A 25 9.22 -9.58 -9.66
C ASP A 25 7.92 -9.32 -8.91
N SER A 26 6.99 -10.29 -8.99
CA SER A 26 5.69 -10.28 -8.27
C SER A 26 5.80 -9.93 -6.77
N ASN A 27 6.99 -10.00 -6.18
CA ASN A 27 7.30 -9.73 -4.78
C ASN A 27 7.67 -8.26 -4.49
N VAL A 28 7.92 -7.43 -5.51
CA VAL A 28 8.35 -6.04 -5.30
C VAL A 28 7.28 -5.20 -4.63
N ILE A 29 6.01 -5.41 -4.96
CA ILE A 29 4.89 -4.74 -4.28
C ILE A 29 4.93 -5.03 -2.79
N GLU A 30 5.25 -6.25 -2.38
CA GLU A 30 5.32 -6.65 -0.97
C GLU A 30 6.49 -5.99 -0.26
N VAL A 31 7.65 -5.89 -0.93
CA VAL A 31 8.82 -5.17 -0.41
C VAL A 31 8.54 -3.67 -0.28
N LEU A 32 7.92 -3.05 -1.28
CA LEU A 32 7.56 -1.63 -1.27
C LEU A 32 6.54 -1.33 -0.18
N VAL A 33 5.48 -2.13 -0.08
CA VAL A 33 4.47 -2.01 1.00
C VAL A 33 5.12 -2.20 2.37
N GLY A 34 6.02 -3.16 2.54
CA GLY A 34 6.77 -3.36 3.78
C GLY A 34 7.65 -2.16 4.16
N ARG A 35 8.36 -1.59 3.18
CA ARG A 35 9.15 -0.36 3.39
C ARG A 35 8.28 0.84 3.72
N LEU A 36 7.16 0.99 3.01
CA LEU A 36 6.24 2.09 3.21
C LEU A 36 5.58 2.01 4.59
N ARG A 37 5.20 0.81 5.04
CA ARG A 37 4.71 0.56 6.41
C ARG A 37 5.71 1.02 7.45
N ARG A 38 6.98 0.60 7.35
CA ARG A 38 8.03 1.04 8.29
C ARG A 38 8.28 2.55 8.25
N LYS A 39 8.14 3.18 7.08
CA LYS A 39 8.35 4.62 6.92
C LYS A 39 7.20 5.44 7.48
N LEU A 40 5.97 4.97 7.32
CA LEU A 40 4.75 5.62 7.81
C LEU A 40 4.50 5.34 9.29
N ASP A 41 4.84 4.14 9.75
CA ASP A 41 4.59 3.67 11.10
C ASP A 41 5.79 2.83 11.58
N PRO A 42 6.89 3.49 11.96
CA PRO A 42 8.08 2.80 12.46
C PRO A 42 7.83 2.09 13.80
N GLN A 43 6.76 2.45 14.52
CA GLN A 43 6.39 1.88 15.82
C GLN A 43 5.27 0.82 15.74
N ASP A 44 4.78 0.50 14.53
CA ASP A 44 3.66 -0.44 14.27
C ASP A 44 2.38 -0.15 15.11
N ARG A 45 2.15 1.14 15.44
CA ARG A 45 1.02 1.59 16.26
C ARG A 45 -0.23 1.88 15.44
N LEU A 46 -0.06 2.44 14.25
CA LEU A 46 -1.13 2.98 13.42
C LEU A 46 -1.59 2.01 12.34
N LYS A 47 -0.74 1.07 11.92
CA LYS A 47 -1.02 0.05 10.89
C LYS A 47 -1.77 0.63 9.67
N PRO A 48 -1.21 1.65 9.00
CA PRO A 48 -1.90 2.45 7.98
C PRO A 48 -2.32 1.66 6.73
N ILE A 49 -1.65 0.53 6.45
CA ILE A 49 -1.84 -0.26 5.25
C ILE A 49 -2.30 -1.66 5.66
N GLU A 50 -3.49 -2.04 5.24
CA GLU A 50 -4.02 -3.38 5.38
C GLU A 50 -3.78 -4.20 4.12
N THR A 51 -3.38 -5.46 4.30
CA THR A 51 -3.26 -6.42 3.19
C THR A 51 -4.49 -7.31 3.15
N LEU A 52 -5.26 -7.21 2.07
CA LEU A 52 -6.39 -8.09 1.78
C LEU A 52 -5.94 -9.18 0.82
N ARG A 53 -5.66 -10.38 1.35
CA ARG A 53 -5.26 -11.54 0.55
C ARG A 53 -6.28 -11.80 -0.58
N GLY A 54 -5.79 -11.88 -1.81
CA GLY A 54 -6.63 -12.08 -3.00
C GLY A 54 -7.40 -10.85 -3.49
N ARG A 55 -7.35 -9.71 -2.80
CA ARG A 55 -8.01 -8.46 -3.23
C ARG A 55 -7.06 -7.29 -3.44
N GLY A 56 -5.99 -7.18 -2.65
CA GLY A 56 -5.00 -6.11 -2.77
C GLY A 56 -4.64 -5.46 -1.44
N TYR A 57 -4.48 -4.13 -1.45
CA TYR A 57 -4.07 -3.34 -0.30
C TYR A 57 -5.05 -2.19 -0.06
N ARG A 58 -5.29 -1.86 1.21
CA ARG A 58 -6.16 -0.76 1.60
C ARG A 58 -5.40 0.19 2.52
N PHE A 59 -5.54 1.48 2.26
CA PHE A 59 -5.06 2.50 3.19
C PHE A 59 -6.19 2.85 4.17
N SER A 60 -6.04 2.45 5.43
CA SER A 60 -7.07 2.60 6.48
C SER A 60 -6.61 3.48 7.65
N LEU A 61 -5.62 4.35 7.42
CA LEU A 61 -5.25 5.35 8.41
C LEU A 61 -6.42 6.33 8.60
N ALA A 62 -7.21 6.11 9.65
CA ALA A 62 -8.12 7.13 10.15
C ALA A 62 -7.25 8.31 10.60
N ARG A 63 -7.40 9.46 9.96
CA ARG A 63 -6.79 10.70 10.45
C ARG A 63 -7.39 10.91 11.83
N GLU A 64 -6.62 10.68 12.90
CA GLU A 64 -7.06 11.09 14.23
C GLU A 64 -7.41 12.58 14.14
N PRO A 65 -8.67 12.96 14.45
CA PRO A 65 -9.00 14.37 14.50
C PRO A 65 -8.26 14.93 15.72
N SER A 66 -7.20 15.70 15.45
CA SER A 66 -6.61 16.59 16.44
C SER A 66 -7.62 17.63 16.92
#